data_AF-A0A183HAB1-F1
#
_entry.id   AF-A0A183HAB1-F1
#
_cell.length_a   1.000
_cell.length_b   1.000
_cell.length_c   1.000
_cell.angle_alpha   90.00
_cell.angle_beta   90.00
_cell.angle_gamma   90.00
#
_symmetry.space_group_name_H-M   'P 1'
#
loop_
_entity.id
_entity.type
_entity.pdbx_description
1 polymer ?
#
loop_
_entity_poly.entity_id
_entity_poly.type
_entity_poly.pdbx_seq_one_letter_code
_entity_poly.pdbx_strand_id
1 'polypeptide(L)'
;MFTSKLYEICAARARQYAFALTTARQCNSNSSVTAFVDIDQRLIPPIFSKVDTDVEEPIGRESTLELIHLDICRTFPHLGFFQKGGPYEELLLDLLGAYVCYRPDIGYVQSMCFLGAMLLLQMDQPYQSFQAFANLLNRPLMLAFFGLQQPQMTVYFIAYDQYFEQEMPKLHHHFDVLDLQR
;
A
#
# COMPACT_ATOMS: atom_id res chain seq x y z
N MET A 1 -0.51 -17.06 -14.44
CA MET A 1 -1.29 -18.00 -13.61
C MET A 1 -0.93 -17.74 -12.17
N PHE A 2 -1.89 -17.38 -11.31
CA PHE A 2 -1.60 -17.27 -9.87
C PHE A 2 -1.25 -18.66 -9.34
N THR A 3 -0.14 -18.80 -8.65
CA THR A 3 0.23 -20.06 -7.99
C THR A 3 0.50 -19.78 -6.52
N SER A 4 0.28 -20.77 -5.66
CA SER A 4 0.63 -20.65 -4.23
C SER A 4 2.11 -20.29 -4.06
N LYS A 5 2.97 -20.79 -4.96
CA LYS A 5 4.41 -20.48 -4.93
C LYS A 5 4.70 -19.01 -5.23
N LEU A 6 3.96 -18.38 -6.14
CA LEU A 6 4.10 -16.95 -6.43
C LEU A 6 3.76 -16.12 -5.18
N TYR A 7 2.64 -16.43 -4.52
CA TYR A 7 2.25 -15.75 -3.29
C TYR A 7 3.33 -15.85 -2.20
N GLU A 8 3.83 -17.07 -1.95
CA GLU A 8 4.92 -17.33 -0.98
C GLU A 8 6.18 -16.50 -1.29
N ILE A 9 6.58 -16.42 -2.56
CA ILE A 9 7.74 -15.63 -2.99
C ILE A 9 7.51 -14.14 -2.73
N CYS A 10 6.34 -13.61 -3.11
CA CYS A 10 6.00 -12.21 -2.92
C CYS A 10 5.90 -11.84 -1.43
N ALA A 11 5.29 -12.69 -0.60
CA ALA A 11 5.22 -12.48 0.85
C ALA A 11 6.61 -12.53 1.50
N ALA A 12 7.46 -13.48 1.10
CA ALA A 12 8.84 -13.55 1.58
C ALA A 12 9.65 -12.29 1.22
N ARG A 13 9.53 -11.80 -0.02
CA ARG A 13 10.15 -10.54 -0.46
C ARG A 13 9.66 -9.35 0.35
N ALA A 14 8.34 -9.23 0.57
CA ALA A 14 7.78 -8.13 1.35
C ALA A 14 8.30 -8.13 2.81
N ARG A 15 8.41 -9.29 3.44
CA ARG A 15 9.00 -9.42 4.79
C ARG A 15 10.47 -9.01 4.84
N GLN A 16 11.26 -9.38 3.83
CA GLN A 16 12.66 -8.94 3.72
C GLN A 16 12.77 -7.42 3.59
N TYR A 17 11.93 -6.80 2.77
CA TYR A 17 11.85 -5.33 2.65
C TYR A 17 11.50 -4.67 3.98
N ALA A 18 10.46 -5.16 4.69
CA ALA A 18 10.06 -4.63 5.99
C ALA A 18 11.17 -4.76 7.06
N PHE A 19 11.90 -5.88 7.04
CA PHE A 19 13.05 -6.09 7.93
C PHE A 19 14.20 -5.12 7.64
N ALA A 20 14.54 -4.93 6.37
CA ALA A 20 15.58 -4.00 5.94
C ALA A 20 15.24 -2.56 6.35
N LEU A 21 13.99 -2.13 6.16
CA LEU A 21 13.48 -0.82 6.58
C LEU A 21 13.59 -0.60 8.10
N THR A 22 13.26 -1.62 8.89
CA THR A 22 13.38 -1.56 10.35
C THR A 22 14.84 -1.42 10.79
N THR A 23 15.75 -2.15 10.15
CA THR A 23 17.19 -2.12 10.43
C THR A 23 17.82 -0.78 10.05
N ALA A 24 17.47 -0.23 8.88
CA ALA A 24 17.95 1.08 8.43
C ALA A 24 17.53 2.22 9.37
N ARG A 25 16.30 2.19 9.90
CA ARG A 25 15.81 3.17 10.88
C ARG A 25 16.55 3.10 12.22
N GLN A 26 17.01 1.92 12.64
CA GLN A 26 17.83 1.75 13.85
C GLN A 26 19.25 2.28 13.66
N CYS A 27 19.87 2.08 12.50
CA CYS A 27 21.18 2.66 12.20
C CYS A 27 21.16 4.19 12.14
N ASN A 28 20.08 4.81 11.64
CA ASN A 28 19.92 6.26 11.61
C ASN A 28 19.59 6.90 12.98
N SER A 29 19.08 6.13 13.95
CA SER A 29 18.82 6.64 15.31
C SER A 29 20.04 6.54 16.23
N ASN A 30 21.03 5.70 15.87
CA ASN A 30 22.29 5.58 16.60
C ASN A 30 23.39 6.56 16.15
N SER A 31 23.16 7.35 15.09
CA SER A 31 24.10 8.38 14.61
C SER A 31 23.87 9.77 15.24
N SER A 32 22.98 9.88 16.24
CA SER A 32 22.66 11.15 16.92
C SER A 32 23.45 11.38 18.22
N VAL A 33 24.75 11.10 18.26
CA VAL A 33 25.62 11.61 19.33
C VAL A 33 26.98 12.02 18.75
N THR A 34 27.35 13.28 18.99
CA THR A 34 28.60 13.99 18.65
C THR A 34 28.67 14.71 17.30
N ALA A 35 28.41 16.03 17.33
CA ALA A 35 29.44 17.07 17.10
C ALA A 35 28.80 18.41 16.66
N PHE A 36 28.80 19.38 17.57
CA PHE A 36 28.95 20.79 17.20
C PHE A 36 30.40 20.99 16.71
N VAL A 37 30.61 21.47 15.47
CA VAL A 37 31.51 22.59 15.10
C VAL A 37 31.11 23.09 13.70
N ASP A 38 31.10 24.42 13.60
CA ASP A 38 30.87 25.31 12.46
C ASP A 38 31.92 25.21 11.30
N ILE A 39 31.51 25.69 10.12
CA ILE A 39 32.32 26.33 9.04
C ILE A 39 33.05 25.46 7.98
N ASP A 40 32.71 25.83 6.75
CA ASP A 40 33.39 25.77 5.43
C ASP A 40 33.18 24.62 4.46
N GLN A 41 32.86 25.03 3.23
CA GLN A 41 32.69 24.20 2.04
C GLN A 41 34.05 23.82 1.47
N ARG A 42 34.08 22.61 0.88
CA ARG A 42 35.04 22.08 -0.11
C ARG A 42 36.15 21.19 0.47
N LEU A 43 36.25 20.00 -0.14
CA LEU A 43 37.23 18.90 0.03
C LEU A 43 36.99 17.90 1.17
N ILE A 44 36.13 16.89 0.94
CA ILE A 44 36.40 15.50 1.36
C ILE A 44 35.80 14.55 0.28
N PRO A 45 36.56 13.63 -0.34
CA PRO A 45 36.01 12.63 -1.25
C PRO A 45 35.25 11.57 -0.41
N PRO A 46 34.09 11.04 -0.84
CA PRO A 46 33.46 9.97 -0.09
C PRO A 46 34.20 8.65 -0.37
N ILE A 47 35.29 8.43 0.40
CA ILE A 47 35.70 7.11 0.84
C ILE A 47 34.70 6.71 1.92
N PHE A 48 33.52 6.26 1.49
CA PHE A 48 32.71 5.34 2.27
C PHE A 48 32.35 4.22 1.31
N SER A 49 33.16 3.17 1.40
CA SER A 49 32.95 1.89 0.75
C SER A 49 31.49 1.50 0.91
N LYS A 50 30.83 1.25 -0.23
CA LYS A 50 29.60 0.47 -0.31
C LYS A 50 29.72 -0.71 0.65
N VAL A 51 28.90 -0.70 1.70
CA VAL A 51 28.57 -1.95 2.37
C VAL A 51 27.71 -2.69 1.34
N ASP A 52 28.25 -3.77 0.80
CA ASP A 52 27.54 -4.71 -0.06
C ASP A 52 26.44 -5.39 0.76
N THR A 53 25.34 -4.68 0.97
CA THR A 53 24.05 -5.33 1.11
C THR A 53 23.47 -5.35 -0.28
N ASP A 54 23.37 -6.56 -0.86
CA ASP A 54 22.63 -6.86 -2.10
C ASP A 54 21.12 -6.55 -1.91
N VAL A 55 20.79 -5.31 -1.62
CA VAL A 55 19.42 -4.81 -1.67
C VAL A 55 19.24 -4.36 -3.10
N GLU A 56 18.66 -5.23 -3.92
CA GLU A 56 18.19 -4.85 -5.25
C GLU A 56 17.38 -3.55 -5.12
N GLU A 57 17.70 -2.54 -5.94
CA GLU A 57 16.93 -1.31 -5.95
C GLU A 57 15.44 -1.61 -6.19
N PRO A 58 14.52 -0.92 -5.48
CA PRO A 58 13.10 -1.20 -5.60
C PRO A 58 12.62 -1.01 -7.03
N ILE A 59 11.93 -2.02 -7.57
CA ILE A 59 11.55 -2.12 -8.99
C ILE A 59 10.29 -1.28 -9.31
N GLY A 60 9.87 -0.40 -8.39
CA GLY A 60 8.70 0.46 -8.56
C GLY A 60 8.28 1.11 -7.25
N ARG A 61 6.99 1.04 -6.94
CA ARG A 61 6.38 1.62 -5.74
C ARG A 61 6.50 0.72 -4.50
N GLU A 62 7.54 -0.11 -4.39
CA GLU A 62 7.72 -1.01 -3.25
C GLU A 62 7.92 -0.27 -1.92
N SER A 63 8.40 0.98 -1.95
CA SER A 63 8.48 1.86 -0.78
C SER A 63 7.12 2.12 -0.12
N THR A 64 6.01 1.95 -0.84
CA THR A 64 4.65 2.09 -0.28
C THR A 64 4.29 1.03 0.76
N LEU A 65 5.10 -0.04 0.91
CA LEU A 65 4.98 -1.02 2.01
C LEU A 65 4.94 -0.34 3.39
N GLU A 66 5.66 0.78 3.57
CA GLU A 66 5.70 1.52 4.82
C GLU A 66 4.32 2.06 5.26
N LEU A 67 3.43 2.30 4.30
CA LEU A 67 2.09 2.83 4.55
C LEU A 67 1.15 1.77 5.14
N ILE A 68 1.45 0.48 4.93
CA ILE A 68 0.58 -0.62 5.39
C ILE A 68 0.43 -0.60 6.91
N HIS A 69 1.52 -0.39 7.64
CA HIS A 69 1.48 -0.38 9.11
C HIS A 69 0.57 0.73 9.68
N LEU A 70 0.51 1.88 9.01
CA LEU A 70 -0.38 2.99 9.40
C LEU A 70 -1.86 2.65 9.16
N ASP A 71 -2.14 1.80 8.19
CA ASP A 71 -3.50 1.41 7.83
C ASP A 71 -4.03 0.25 8.69
N ILE A 72 -3.16 -0.68 9.09
CA ILE A 72 -3.55 -1.83 9.91
C ILE A 72 -4.09 -1.39 11.27
N CYS A 73 -3.50 -0.37 11.91
CA CYS A 73 -3.97 0.09 13.22
C CYS A 73 -5.41 0.62 13.20
N ARG A 74 -5.88 1.10 12.03
CA ARG A 74 -7.24 1.61 11.80
C ARG A 74 -8.15 0.67 11.01
N THR A 75 -7.68 -0.54 10.67
CA THR A 75 -8.46 -1.52 9.93
C THR A 75 -9.34 -2.33 10.88
N PHE A 76 -10.64 -2.01 10.92
CA PHE A 76 -11.62 -2.64 11.81
C PHE A 76 -11.16 -2.75 13.28
N PRO A 77 -10.75 -1.63 13.92
CA PRO A 77 -10.04 -1.65 15.21
C PRO A 77 -10.87 -2.28 16.34
N HIS A 78 -12.20 -2.20 16.27
CA HIS A 78 -13.09 -2.78 17.27
C HIS A 78 -13.14 -4.31 17.24
N LEU A 79 -12.72 -4.95 16.14
CA LEU A 79 -12.62 -6.41 16.08
C LEU A 79 -11.37 -6.95 16.79
N GLY A 80 -10.29 -6.14 16.86
CA GLY A 80 -9.03 -6.55 17.47
C GLY A 80 -8.27 -7.65 16.73
N PHE A 81 -8.68 -8.02 15.52
CA PHE A 81 -8.10 -9.13 14.77
C PHE A 81 -6.81 -8.77 14.03
N PHE A 82 -6.72 -7.55 13.54
CA PHE A 82 -5.63 -7.13 12.65
C PHE A 82 -4.59 -6.25 13.35
N GLN A 83 -4.94 -5.67 14.50
CA GLN A 83 -4.04 -4.83 15.29
C GLN A 83 -2.93 -5.68 15.91
N LYS A 84 -1.93 -5.02 16.50
CA LYS A 84 -0.75 -5.65 17.07
C LYS A 84 -1.10 -6.78 18.05
N GLY A 85 -0.60 -7.98 17.79
CA GLY A 85 -0.86 -9.20 18.57
C GLY A 85 -2.18 -9.90 18.21
N GLY A 86 -2.91 -9.40 17.22
CA GLY A 86 -4.15 -9.99 16.73
C GLY A 86 -3.90 -11.20 15.82
N PRO A 87 -4.84 -12.17 15.77
CA PRO A 87 -4.66 -13.42 15.01
C PRO A 87 -4.50 -13.24 13.49
N TYR A 88 -4.89 -12.10 12.93
CA TYR A 88 -4.81 -11.81 11.49
C TYR A 88 -3.81 -10.70 11.14
N GLU A 89 -3.05 -10.18 12.11
CA GLU A 89 -2.07 -9.11 11.87
C GLU A 89 -1.07 -9.50 10.78
N GLU A 90 -0.36 -10.62 11.00
CA GLU A 90 0.67 -11.11 10.07
C GLU A 90 0.07 -11.53 8.73
N LEU A 91 -1.12 -12.13 8.73
CA LEU A 91 -1.81 -12.54 7.51
C LEU A 91 -2.17 -11.33 6.63
N LEU A 92 -2.62 -10.23 7.25
CA LEU A 92 -2.94 -9.01 6.51
C LEU A 92 -1.67 -8.30 6.02
N LEU A 93 -0.61 -8.26 6.83
CA LEU A 93 0.70 -7.76 6.41
C LEU A 93 1.24 -8.54 5.19
N ASP A 94 1.22 -9.86 5.26
CA ASP A 94 1.70 -10.75 4.21
C ASP A 94 0.86 -10.60 2.94
N LEU A 95 -0.47 -10.53 3.04
CA LEU A 95 -1.36 -10.37 1.88
C LEU A 95 -1.11 -9.04 1.15
N LEU A 96 -1.08 -7.93 1.89
CA LEU A 96 -0.89 -6.60 1.32
C LEU A 96 0.53 -6.44 0.79
N GLY A 97 1.53 -6.90 1.54
CA GLY A 97 2.93 -6.86 1.12
C GLY A 97 3.19 -7.71 -0.12
N ALA A 98 2.63 -8.91 -0.17
CA ALA A 98 2.72 -9.76 -1.35
C ALA A 98 2.09 -9.09 -2.58
N TYR A 99 0.99 -8.34 -2.42
CA TYR A 99 0.42 -7.59 -3.54
C TYR A 99 1.34 -6.48 -4.04
N VAL A 100 2.01 -5.74 -3.15
CA VAL A 100 3.00 -4.72 -3.55
C VAL A 100 4.14 -5.34 -4.36
N CYS A 101 4.68 -6.48 -3.92
CA CYS A 101 5.74 -7.18 -4.66
C CYS A 101 5.23 -7.81 -5.97
N TYR A 102 3.94 -8.15 -6.05
CA TYR A 102 3.31 -8.70 -7.26
C TYR A 102 2.98 -7.61 -8.30
N ARG A 103 2.52 -6.43 -7.86
CA ARG A 103 2.18 -5.25 -8.68
C ARG A 103 2.95 -4.02 -8.21
N PRO A 104 4.29 -3.99 -8.37
CA PRO A 104 5.11 -2.86 -7.94
C PRO A 104 4.79 -1.59 -8.74
N ASP A 105 4.14 -1.69 -9.90
CA ASP A 105 3.64 -0.55 -10.67
C ASP A 105 2.48 0.19 -9.96
N ILE A 106 1.64 -0.54 -9.23
CA ILE A 106 0.57 0.06 -8.41
C ILE A 106 1.10 0.39 -7.02
N GLY A 107 1.76 -0.58 -6.38
CA GLY A 107 2.14 -0.52 -4.97
C GLY A 107 0.94 -0.67 -4.03
N TYR A 108 1.10 -0.15 -2.82
CA TYR A 108 0.05 -0.03 -1.82
C TYR A 108 -0.60 1.35 -1.91
N VAL A 109 -1.93 1.38 -1.94
CA VAL A 109 -2.72 2.60 -1.83
C VAL A 109 -3.58 2.51 -0.59
N GLN A 110 -3.69 3.63 0.12
CA GLN A 110 -4.48 3.73 1.34
C GLN A 110 -5.88 3.14 1.16
N SER A 111 -6.36 2.44 2.19
CA SER A 111 -7.66 1.75 2.25
C SER A 111 -7.71 0.37 1.58
N MET A 112 -6.66 -0.06 0.86
CA MET A 112 -6.55 -1.44 0.36
C MET A 112 -6.62 -2.48 1.50
N CYS A 113 -6.12 -2.13 2.68
CA CYS A 113 -6.20 -2.94 3.90
C CYS A 113 -7.61 -3.44 4.23
N PHE A 114 -8.65 -2.63 4.02
CA PHE A 114 -10.03 -3.03 4.32
C PHE A 114 -10.51 -4.16 3.38
N LEU A 115 -10.15 -4.10 2.10
CA LEU A 115 -10.47 -5.16 1.14
C LEU A 115 -9.72 -6.45 1.48
N GLY A 116 -8.43 -6.36 1.81
CA GLY A 116 -7.62 -7.50 2.22
C GLY A 116 -8.16 -8.16 3.49
N ALA A 117 -8.49 -7.35 4.50
CA ALA A 117 -9.07 -7.81 5.76
C ALA A 117 -10.40 -8.53 5.54
N MET A 118 -11.31 -7.95 4.74
CA MET A 118 -12.61 -8.59 4.45
C MET A 118 -12.45 -9.95 3.77
N LEU A 119 -11.50 -10.08 2.84
CA LEU A 119 -11.24 -11.36 2.16
C LEU A 119 -10.66 -12.40 3.12
N LEU A 120 -9.71 -12.01 3.97
CA LEU A 120 -9.10 -12.91 4.98
C LEU A 120 -10.12 -13.41 6.00
N LEU A 121 -11.14 -12.63 6.32
CA LEU A 121 -12.22 -13.07 7.23
C LEU A 121 -13.17 -14.07 6.57
N GLN A 122 -13.18 -14.17 5.25
CA GLN A 122 -14.12 -15.02 4.49
C GLN A 122 -13.45 -16.23 3.83
N MET A 123 -12.12 -16.32 3.85
CA MET A 123 -11.37 -17.37 3.16
C MET A 123 -10.36 -18.02 4.10
N ASP A 124 -10.35 -19.35 4.15
CA ASP A 124 -9.48 -20.10 5.07
C ASP A 124 -8.01 -20.08 4.64
N GLN A 125 -7.74 -20.00 3.35
CA GLN A 125 -6.38 -20.08 2.80
C GLN A 125 -5.84 -18.69 2.41
N PRO A 126 -4.68 -18.26 2.95
CA PRO A 126 -4.09 -16.95 2.63
C PRO A 126 -3.83 -16.75 1.12
N TYR A 127 -3.38 -17.79 0.42
CA TYR A 127 -3.20 -17.75 -1.03
C TYR A 127 -4.50 -17.47 -1.79
N GLN A 128 -5.63 -18.04 -1.36
CA GLN A 128 -6.93 -17.79 -2.00
C GLN A 128 -7.37 -16.34 -1.78
N SER A 129 -7.15 -15.81 -0.57
CA SER A 129 -7.38 -14.40 -0.25
C SER A 129 -6.54 -13.47 -1.13
N PHE A 130 -5.26 -13.79 -1.31
CA PHE A 130 -4.37 -13.05 -2.21
C PHE A 130 -4.83 -13.09 -3.67
N GLN A 131 -5.20 -14.27 -4.16
CA GLN A 131 -5.71 -14.43 -5.52
C GLN A 131 -7.00 -13.63 -5.75
N ALA A 132 -7.93 -13.69 -4.81
CA ALA A 132 -9.17 -12.92 -4.86
C ALA A 132 -8.89 -11.41 -4.82
N PHE A 133 -8.00 -10.98 -3.93
CA PHE A 133 -7.57 -9.58 -3.79
C PHE A 133 -6.93 -9.05 -5.08
N ALA A 134 -5.98 -9.79 -5.65
CA ALA A 134 -5.30 -9.39 -6.87
C ALA A 134 -6.26 -9.35 -8.07
N ASN A 135 -7.18 -10.30 -8.18
CA ASN A 135 -8.20 -10.30 -9.22
C ASN A 135 -9.20 -9.15 -9.07
N LEU A 136 -9.63 -8.86 -7.84
CA LEU A 136 -10.52 -7.74 -7.52
C LEU A 136 -9.88 -6.41 -7.93
N LEU A 137 -8.62 -6.19 -7.52
CA LEU A 137 -7.89 -4.96 -7.85
C LEU A 137 -7.55 -4.84 -9.35
N ASN A 138 -7.55 -5.94 -10.09
CA ASN A 138 -7.38 -5.93 -11.54
C ASN A 138 -8.70 -5.70 -12.32
N ARG A 139 -9.84 -5.55 -11.64
CA ARG A 139 -11.10 -5.13 -12.29
C ARG A 139 -10.96 -3.67 -12.78
N PRO A 140 -11.56 -3.29 -13.93
CA PRO A 140 -11.37 -1.96 -14.52
C PRO A 140 -11.64 -0.79 -13.56
N LEU A 141 -12.72 -0.87 -12.77
CA LEU A 141 -13.04 0.15 -11.77
C LEU A 141 -11.95 0.24 -10.69
N MET A 142 -11.61 -0.87 -10.05
CA MET A 142 -10.59 -0.88 -8.99
C MET A 142 -9.23 -0.43 -9.52
N LEU A 143 -8.85 -0.88 -10.72
CA LEU A 143 -7.59 -0.51 -11.34
C LEU A 143 -7.53 0.98 -11.71
N ALA A 144 -8.65 1.57 -12.15
CA ALA A 144 -8.72 3.00 -12.43
C ALA A 144 -8.43 3.83 -11.18
N PHE A 145 -9.12 3.52 -10.07
CA PHE A 145 -9.03 4.29 -8.84
C PHE A 145 -7.73 4.01 -8.06
N PHE A 146 -7.37 2.74 -7.84
CA PHE A 146 -6.14 2.40 -7.13
C PHE A 146 -4.88 2.57 -7.99
N GLY A 147 -4.99 2.47 -9.31
CA GLY A 147 -3.90 2.79 -10.24
C GLY A 147 -3.73 4.30 -10.47
N LEU A 148 -4.62 5.14 -9.92
CA LEU A 148 -4.67 6.60 -10.13
C LEU A 148 -4.72 6.99 -11.62
N GLN A 149 -5.48 6.21 -12.41
CA GLN A 149 -5.62 6.40 -13.84
C GLN A 149 -6.71 7.44 -14.13
N GLN A 150 -6.33 8.72 -14.07
CA GLN A 150 -7.25 9.86 -14.20
C GLN A 150 -8.21 9.76 -15.40
N PRO A 151 -7.78 9.41 -16.63
CA PRO A 151 -8.72 9.32 -17.76
C PRO A 151 -9.86 8.31 -17.51
N GLN A 152 -9.54 7.16 -16.95
CA GLN A 152 -10.50 6.11 -16.62
C GLN A 152 -11.38 6.52 -15.45
N MET A 153 -10.81 7.16 -14.41
CA MET A 153 -11.58 7.71 -13.29
C MET A 153 -12.60 8.74 -13.77
N THR A 154 -12.22 9.66 -14.67
CA THR A 154 -13.13 10.67 -15.24
C THR A 154 -14.32 10.04 -15.94
N VAL A 155 -14.13 8.94 -16.67
CA VAL A 155 -15.25 8.21 -17.30
C VAL A 155 -16.23 7.68 -16.24
N TYR A 156 -15.72 7.15 -15.13
CA TYR A 156 -16.56 6.69 -14.02
C TYR A 156 -17.28 7.84 -13.30
N PHE A 157 -16.63 9.00 -13.11
CA PHE A 157 -17.28 10.18 -12.53
C PHE A 157 -18.39 10.73 -13.42
N ILE A 158 -18.15 10.84 -14.73
CA ILE A 158 -19.18 11.27 -15.69
C ILE A 158 -20.37 10.31 -15.69
N ALA A 159 -20.11 9.00 -15.69
CA ALA A 159 -21.17 8.01 -15.63
C ALA A 159 -21.97 8.13 -14.32
N TYR A 160 -21.28 8.25 -13.17
CA TYR A 160 -21.92 8.44 -11.88
C TYR A 160 -22.80 9.70 -11.85
N ASP A 161 -22.30 10.84 -12.32
CA ASP A 161 -23.03 12.11 -12.34
C ASP A 161 -24.30 12.02 -13.19
N GLN A 162 -24.22 11.39 -14.37
CA GLN A 162 -25.38 11.15 -15.24
C GLN A 162 -26.44 10.26 -14.57
N TYR A 163 -26.02 9.17 -13.92
CA TYR A 163 -26.95 8.31 -13.18
C TYR A 163 -27.54 9.03 -11.96
N PHE A 164 -26.76 9.86 -11.29
CA PHE A 164 -27.21 10.61 -10.13
C PHE A 164 -28.26 11.65 -10.50
N GLU A 165 -28.08 12.38 -11.61
CA GLU A 165 -29.07 13.30 -12.16
C GLU A 165 -30.37 12.57 -12.51
N GLN A 166 -30.28 11.40 -13.14
CA GLN A 166 -31.43 10.62 -13.56
C GLN A 166 -32.25 10.11 -12.36
N GLU A 167 -31.59 9.51 -11.36
CA GLU A 167 -32.28 8.84 -10.25
C GLU A 167 -32.70 9.81 -9.14
N MET A 168 -31.95 10.90 -8.93
CA MET A 168 -32.18 11.85 -7.83
C MET A 168 -31.98 13.31 -8.26
N PRO A 169 -32.76 13.84 -9.22
CA PRO A 169 -32.52 15.14 -9.84
C PRO A 169 -32.58 16.33 -8.86
N LYS A 170 -33.44 16.26 -7.85
CA LYS A 170 -33.53 17.31 -6.81
C LYS A 170 -32.29 17.37 -5.95
N LEU A 171 -31.72 16.21 -5.61
CA LEU A 171 -30.51 16.13 -4.79
C LEU A 171 -29.28 16.47 -5.62
N HIS A 172 -29.25 16.01 -6.88
CA HIS A 172 -28.25 16.39 -7.87
C HIS A 172 -28.17 17.91 -8.00
N HIS A 173 -29.28 18.59 -8.31
CA HIS A 173 -29.33 20.05 -8.37
C HIS A 173 -28.90 20.74 -7.06
N HIS A 174 -29.22 20.15 -5.91
CA HIS A 174 -28.77 20.69 -4.63
C HIS A 174 -27.24 20.64 -4.48
N PHE A 175 -26.57 19.62 -5.05
CA PHE A 175 -25.11 19.54 -5.07
C PHE A 175 -24.50 20.61 -5.98
N ASP A 176 -25.11 20.94 -7.13
CA ASP A 176 -24.68 22.07 -7.99
C ASP A 176 -24.72 23.40 -7.24
N VAL A 177 -25.84 23.65 -6.54
CA VAL A 177 -26.02 24.90 -5.78
C VAL A 177 -24.98 25.05 -4.67
N LEU A 178 -24.49 23.93 -4.12
CA LEU A 178 -23.49 23.90 -3.07
C LEU A 178 -22.05 23.79 -3.58
N ASP A 179 -21.83 23.75 -4.89
CA ASP A 179 -20.50 23.55 -5.52
C ASP A 179 -19.75 22.31 -4.99
N LEU A 180 -20.50 21.22 -4.77
CA LEU A 180 -19.92 19.95 -4.36
C LEU A 180 -19.50 19.16 -5.61
N GLN A 181 -18.22 18.80 -5.68
CA GLN A 181 -17.73 17.90 -6.72
C GLN A 181 -18.39 16.52 -6.61
N ARG A 182 -18.79 16.00 -7.78
CA ARG A 182 -19.48 14.72 -7.97
C ARG A 182 -18.61 13.76 -8.75
#